data_AF-A0A651HPY8-F1
#
_entry.id   AF-A0A651HPY8-F1
#
_cell.length_a   1.000
_cell.length_b   1.000
_cell.length_c   1.000
_cell.angle_alpha   90.00
_cell.angle_beta   90.00
_cell.angle_gamma   90.00
#
_symmetry.space_group_name_H-M   'P 1'
#
loop_
_entity.id
_entity.type
_entity.pdbx_description
1 polymer ?
#
loop_
_entity_poly.entity_id
_entity_poly.type
_entity_poly.pdbx_seq_one_letter_code
_entity_poly.pdbx_strand_id
1 'polypeptide(L)'
;MERLVMGWPPGGSGRSPTRWERMRPPWPASDPWSPQESVMYSEPKEHPISRLDPGNPHRLTPALRALVRVSAALATRKESCLRSAMAQVRDEAAAEEVEEVLVQSYLFIGFPGALNALSVWREFSGWPASPPMEDDPLTRARRGEAVCRQVYGGQYERLRRNVRELHPDLDRWMVEEGYGKVLGRPGLDLPERELCIAALLAVLGAPVQLYSHLRGALEVGVGPDEVEAMLREVADVMPPTEMEEVRHVWRRVRERAGRSAAPDS
;
A
#
# COMPACT_ATOMS: atom_id res chain seq x y z
N MET A 1 14.23 -49.25 24.56
CA MET A 1 14.82 -49.30 23.21
C MET A 1 14.95 -47.87 22.71
N GLU A 2 16.05 -47.22 23.09
CA GLU A 2 16.46 -45.93 22.53
C GLU A 2 16.93 -46.15 21.09
N ARG A 3 16.44 -45.33 20.15
CA ARG A 3 17.04 -45.17 18.83
C ARG A 3 17.60 -43.76 18.72
N LEU A 4 18.90 -43.73 18.43
CA LEU A 4 19.72 -42.63 17.96
C LEU A 4 18.95 -41.63 17.08
N VAL A 5 19.02 -40.35 17.45
CA VAL A 5 18.89 -39.24 16.51
C VAL A 5 20.30 -38.71 16.24
N MET A 6 20.64 -38.65 14.96
CA MET A 6 21.92 -38.18 14.41
C MET A 6 22.25 -36.76 14.89
N GLY A 7 23.33 -36.63 15.65
CA GLY A 7 23.89 -35.33 16.02
C GLY A 7 24.66 -34.67 14.88
N TRP A 8 24.41 -33.38 14.66
CA TRP A 8 25.34 -32.49 13.93
C TRP A 8 26.62 -32.29 14.76
N PRO A 9 27.78 -32.02 14.13
CA PRO A 9 29.06 -32.02 14.82
C PRO A 9 29.18 -30.80 15.74
N PRO A 10 29.98 -30.90 16.82
CA PRO A 10 30.24 -29.76 17.68
C PRO A 10 31.01 -28.71 16.88
N GLY A 11 30.35 -27.57 16.63
CA GLY A 11 30.98 -26.36 16.11
C GLY A 11 31.88 -25.72 17.16
N GLY A 12 33.01 -26.39 17.46
CA GLY A 12 34.15 -25.79 18.12
C GLY A 12 34.94 -24.99 17.09
N SER A 13 34.73 -23.68 17.08
CA SER A 13 35.76 -22.73 16.66
C SER A 13 35.75 -21.60 17.67
N GLY A 14 36.90 -21.38 18.31
CA GLY A 14 37.08 -20.43 19.42
C GLY A 14 36.95 -18.97 18.99
N ARG A 15 35.78 -18.57 18.49
CA ARG A 15 35.39 -17.17 18.39
C ARG A 15 34.50 -16.83 19.56
N SER A 16 34.92 -15.82 20.31
CA SER A 16 34.08 -15.16 21.30
C SER A 16 32.77 -14.73 20.64
N PRO A 17 31.61 -15.01 21.24
CA PRO A 17 30.33 -14.58 20.70
C PRO A 17 30.36 -13.08 20.44
N THR A 18 29.81 -12.68 19.31
CA THR A 18 29.57 -11.29 18.97
C THR A 18 28.61 -10.65 19.98
N ARG A 19 28.59 -9.31 20.02
CA ARG A 19 27.64 -8.56 20.83
C ARG A 19 26.18 -8.89 20.48
N TRP A 20 25.91 -9.27 19.23
CA TRP A 20 24.56 -9.62 18.76
C TRP A 20 24.12 -11.01 19.25
N GLU A 21 25.03 -11.98 19.35
CA GLU A 21 24.74 -13.35 19.81
C GLU A 21 24.34 -13.38 21.29
N ARG A 22 24.90 -12.47 22.10
CA ARG A 22 24.60 -12.34 23.52
C ARG A 22 23.23 -11.73 23.84
N MET A 23 22.54 -11.15 22.84
CA MET A 23 21.33 -10.34 23.05
C MET A 23 20.03 -10.99 22.54
N ARG A 24 20.07 -12.24 22.09
CA ARG A 24 18.84 -12.94 21.63
C ARG A 24 18.00 -13.43 22.82
N PRO A 25 16.72 -13.06 22.94
CA PRO A 25 15.81 -13.68 23.90
C PRO A 25 15.38 -15.09 23.43
N PRO A 26 15.05 -16.02 24.33
CA PRO A 26 14.59 -17.35 23.98
C PRO A 26 13.15 -17.32 23.43
N TRP A 27 12.92 -17.98 22.29
CA TRP A 27 11.58 -18.26 21.78
C TRP A 27 10.93 -19.42 22.58
N PRO A 28 9.61 -19.40 22.84
CA PRO A 28 8.94 -20.51 23.51
C PRO A 28 8.78 -21.73 22.59
N ALA A 29 8.75 -22.92 23.22
CA ALA A 29 8.87 -24.23 22.60
C ALA A 29 7.54 -24.88 22.13
N SER A 30 6.47 -24.11 21.93
CA SER A 30 5.17 -24.66 21.53
C SER A 30 4.70 -24.09 20.19
N ASP A 31 4.27 -24.98 19.29
CA ASP A 31 3.83 -24.72 17.93
C ASP A 31 2.41 -24.08 17.91
N PRO A 32 2.26 -22.80 17.54
CA PRO A 32 0.97 -22.11 17.51
C PRO A 32 0.15 -22.42 16.23
N TRP A 33 0.65 -23.26 15.31
CA TRP A 33 0.08 -23.46 13.97
C TRP A 33 -0.83 -24.69 13.85
N SER A 34 -1.69 -24.92 14.83
CA SER A 34 -2.79 -25.88 14.66
C SER A 34 -3.82 -25.30 13.68
N PRO A 35 -4.12 -25.92 12.52
CA PRO A 35 -5.07 -25.36 11.56
C PRO A 35 -6.46 -25.31 12.18
N GLN A 36 -7.04 -24.12 12.27
CA GLN A 36 -8.47 -23.94 12.50
C GLN A 36 -9.16 -23.69 11.16
N GLU A 37 -10.41 -24.13 11.06
CA GLU A 37 -11.18 -24.24 9.82
C GLU A 37 -11.25 -22.91 9.04
N SER A 38 -11.11 -23.06 7.73
CA SER A 38 -11.04 -22.00 6.73
C SER A 38 -12.30 -21.13 6.70
N VAL A 39 -12.15 -19.83 6.98
CA VAL A 39 -13.15 -18.84 6.59
C VAL A 39 -12.96 -18.55 5.10
N MET A 40 -13.99 -18.87 4.33
CA MET A 40 -14.06 -18.64 2.89
C MET A 40 -13.88 -17.14 2.60
N TYR A 41 -12.84 -16.81 1.83
CA TYR A 41 -12.67 -15.50 1.20
C TYR A 41 -13.90 -15.23 0.32
N SER A 42 -14.72 -14.24 0.69
CA SER A 42 -15.84 -13.79 -0.13
C SER A 42 -15.30 -13.10 -1.38
N GLU A 43 -15.87 -13.45 -2.54
CA GLU A 43 -15.53 -12.81 -3.82
C GLU A 43 -15.63 -11.28 -3.75
N PRO A 44 -14.76 -10.53 -4.45
CA PRO A 44 -14.87 -9.08 -4.52
C PRO A 44 -16.24 -8.68 -5.10
N LYS A 45 -16.88 -7.69 -4.48
CA LYS A 45 -18.11 -7.08 -5.01
C LYS A 45 -17.84 -6.59 -6.43
N GLU A 46 -18.75 -6.84 -7.38
CA GLU A 46 -18.73 -6.16 -8.68
C GLU A 46 -18.60 -4.64 -8.45
N HIS A 47 -17.62 -3.99 -9.10
CA HIS A 47 -17.42 -2.54 -9.03
C HIS A 47 -17.95 -1.89 -10.31
N PRO A 48 -19.10 -1.21 -10.28
CA PRO A 48 -19.53 -0.38 -11.40
C PRO A 48 -19.32 1.10 -11.09
N ILE A 49 -19.20 1.88 -12.18
CA ILE A 49 -19.26 3.34 -12.26
C ILE A 49 -17.95 4.04 -11.85
N SER A 50 -17.40 4.78 -12.81
CA SER A 50 -16.27 5.69 -12.61
C SER A 50 -16.37 6.49 -11.31
N ARG A 51 -15.24 6.68 -10.63
CA ARG A 51 -15.10 7.55 -9.44
C ARG A 51 -14.93 9.02 -9.83
N LEU A 52 -15.27 9.38 -11.06
CA LEU A 52 -15.45 10.76 -11.48
C LEU A 52 -16.80 11.29 -10.96
N ASP A 53 -16.83 12.58 -10.64
CA ASP A 53 -18.04 13.30 -10.26
C ASP A 53 -19.02 13.30 -11.46
N PRO A 54 -20.24 12.76 -11.32
CA PRO A 54 -21.23 12.76 -12.38
C PRO A 54 -21.58 14.16 -12.90
N GLY A 55 -21.46 15.20 -12.05
CA GLY A 55 -21.68 16.59 -12.42
C GLY A 55 -20.46 17.27 -13.05
N ASN A 56 -19.27 16.69 -12.95
CA ASN A 56 -18.05 17.16 -13.58
C ASN A 56 -17.10 15.98 -13.85
N PRO A 57 -17.13 15.35 -15.04
CA PRO A 57 -16.38 14.13 -15.35
C PRO A 57 -14.87 14.34 -15.40
N HIS A 58 -14.37 15.54 -15.12
CA HIS A 58 -12.94 15.78 -14.92
C HIS A 58 -12.54 15.81 -13.46
N ARG A 59 -13.47 15.70 -12.51
CA ARG A 59 -13.19 15.70 -11.06
C ARG A 59 -13.46 14.34 -10.47
N LEU A 60 -12.75 13.99 -9.40
CA LEU A 60 -13.09 12.83 -8.57
C LEU A 60 -14.36 13.14 -7.76
N THR A 61 -15.07 12.08 -7.34
CA THR A 61 -16.15 12.19 -6.35
C THR A 61 -15.65 12.95 -5.10
N PRO A 62 -16.53 13.67 -4.39
CA PRO A 62 -16.11 14.44 -3.21
C PRO A 62 -15.35 13.61 -2.16
N ALA A 63 -15.82 12.39 -1.87
CA ALA A 63 -15.17 11.45 -0.97
C ALA A 63 -13.74 11.09 -1.42
N LEU A 64 -13.57 10.58 -2.64
CA LEU A 64 -12.26 10.16 -3.15
C LEU A 64 -11.29 11.33 -3.29
N ARG A 65 -11.79 12.50 -3.71
CA ARG A 65 -11.01 13.74 -3.74
C ARG A 65 -10.44 14.07 -2.36
N ALA A 66 -11.24 13.97 -1.31
CA ALA A 66 -10.81 14.24 0.06
C ALA A 66 -9.79 13.21 0.56
N LEU A 67 -9.96 11.92 0.26
CA LEU A 67 -9.00 10.85 0.58
C LEU A 67 -7.64 11.04 -0.13
N VAL A 68 -7.66 11.46 -1.40
CA VAL A 68 -6.45 11.82 -2.16
C VAL A 68 -5.73 13.00 -1.50
N ARG A 69 -6.45 14.04 -1.06
CA ARG A 69 -5.86 15.19 -0.36
C ARG A 69 -5.23 14.81 0.97
N VAL A 70 -5.86 13.92 1.75
CA VAL A 70 -5.26 13.37 2.97
C VAL A 70 -3.94 12.67 2.65
N SER A 71 -3.94 11.82 1.62
CA SER A 71 -2.75 11.08 1.18
C SER A 71 -1.60 12.01 0.77
N ALA A 72 -1.91 13.06 0.01
CA ALA A 72 -0.95 14.08 -0.38
C ALA A 72 -0.43 14.88 0.84
N ALA A 73 -1.33 15.29 1.74
CA ALA A 73 -0.98 16.04 2.94
C ALA A 73 -0.04 15.27 3.89
N LEU A 74 -0.24 13.96 4.04
CA LEU A 74 0.65 13.08 4.82
C LEU A 74 2.11 13.18 4.36
N ALA A 75 2.33 13.17 3.04
CA ALA A 75 3.66 13.23 2.45
C ALA A 75 4.35 14.60 2.63
N THR A 76 3.59 15.69 2.77
CA THR A 76 4.17 17.02 3.03
C THR A 76 4.89 17.11 4.38
N ARG A 77 4.55 16.23 5.33
CA ARG A 77 4.99 16.26 6.74
C ARG A 77 4.70 17.57 7.47
N LYS A 78 3.78 18.39 6.96
CA LYS A 78 3.31 19.63 7.58
C LYS A 78 2.01 19.35 8.32
N GLU A 79 2.03 19.49 9.64
CA GLU A 79 0.84 19.24 10.47
C GLU A 79 -0.35 20.11 10.08
N SER A 80 -0.13 21.38 9.73
CA SER A 80 -1.21 22.28 9.28
C SER A 80 -1.92 21.78 8.00
N CYS A 81 -1.17 21.26 7.03
CA CYS A 81 -1.72 20.67 5.82
C CYS A 81 -2.54 19.41 6.16
N LEU A 82 -2.01 18.54 7.03
CA LEU A 82 -2.70 17.34 7.48
C LEU A 82 -4.01 17.67 8.21
N ARG A 83 -3.99 18.59 9.19
CA ARG A 83 -5.19 18.99 9.93
C ARG A 83 -6.26 19.59 9.02
N SER A 84 -5.87 20.40 8.04
CA SER A 84 -6.81 20.96 7.05
C SER A 84 -7.47 19.85 6.20
N ALA A 85 -6.69 18.87 5.73
CA ALA A 85 -7.22 17.74 4.98
C ALA A 85 -8.14 16.85 5.83
N MET A 86 -7.80 16.62 7.10
CA MET A 86 -8.60 15.83 8.05
C MET A 86 -9.95 16.49 8.35
N ALA A 87 -9.98 17.82 8.47
CA ALA A 87 -11.23 18.56 8.67
C ALA A 87 -12.17 18.42 7.46
N GLN A 88 -11.62 18.44 6.24
CA GLN A 88 -12.41 18.27 5.01
C GLN A 88 -12.91 16.83 4.85
N VAL A 89 -12.03 15.83 5.02
CA VAL A 89 -12.39 14.43 4.77
C VAL A 89 -13.45 13.90 5.73
N ARG A 90 -13.51 14.44 6.95
CA ARG A 90 -14.47 14.05 7.99
C ARG A 90 -15.93 14.14 7.54
N ASP A 91 -16.24 15.16 6.73
CA ASP A 91 -17.61 15.42 6.30
C ASP A 91 -17.90 14.86 4.89
N GLU A 92 -16.90 14.28 4.22
CA GLU A 92 -16.95 13.89 2.80
C GLU A 92 -16.78 12.39 2.55
N ALA A 93 -16.04 11.66 3.41
CA ALA A 93 -15.76 10.22 3.23
C ALA A 93 -16.12 9.41 4.48
N ALA A 94 -16.31 8.09 4.32
CA ALA A 94 -16.59 7.21 5.44
C ALA A 94 -15.36 7.10 6.36
N ALA A 95 -15.58 7.02 7.67
CA ALA A 95 -14.48 6.97 8.64
C ALA A 95 -13.57 5.75 8.42
N GLU A 96 -14.14 4.64 7.99
CA GLU A 96 -13.44 3.40 7.65
C GLU A 96 -12.48 3.60 6.46
N GLU A 97 -12.91 4.31 5.41
CA GLU A 97 -12.08 4.62 4.24
C GLU A 97 -10.90 5.52 4.62
N VAL A 98 -11.15 6.51 5.48
CA VAL A 98 -10.10 7.39 6.01
C VAL A 98 -9.08 6.56 6.79
N GLU A 99 -9.52 5.69 7.69
CA GLU A 99 -8.61 4.84 8.47
C GLU A 99 -7.76 3.93 7.57
N GLU A 100 -8.32 3.37 6.50
CA GLU A 100 -7.57 2.56 5.56
C GLU A 100 -6.50 3.37 4.80
N VAL A 101 -6.77 4.63 4.45
CA VAL A 101 -5.76 5.56 3.89
C VAL A 101 -4.64 5.84 4.91
N LEU A 102 -4.99 6.06 6.19
CA LEU A 102 -4.00 6.36 7.23
C LEU A 102 -3.14 5.13 7.56
N VAL A 103 -3.75 3.95 7.66
CA VAL A 103 -3.03 2.69 7.89
C VAL A 103 -2.12 2.40 6.72
N GLN A 104 -2.59 2.45 5.47
CA GLN A 104 -1.73 2.13 4.33
C GLN A 104 -0.52 3.06 4.19
N SER A 105 -0.63 4.30 4.68
CA SER A 105 0.46 5.27 4.59
C SER A 105 1.75 4.80 5.30
N TYR A 106 1.67 3.94 6.32
CA TYR A 106 2.87 3.52 7.08
C TYR A 106 3.91 2.83 6.18
N LEU A 107 3.49 2.21 5.07
CA LEU A 107 4.40 1.60 4.11
C LEU A 107 5.35 2.61 3.44
N PHE A 108 4.96 3.88 3.40
CA PHE A 108 5.67 4.93 2.66
C PHE A 108 6.25 6.00 3.59
N ILE A 109 5.54 6.36 4.66
CA ILE A 109 5.98 7.37 5.62
C ILE A 109 6.45 6.80 6.97
N GLY A 110 6.42 5.47 7.12
CA GLY A 110 6.84 4.76 8.33
C GLY A 110 5.81 4.83 9.47
N PHE A 111 6.01 3.97 10.48
CA PHE A 111 5.16 3.90 11.67
C PHE A 111 4.97 5.25 12.39
N PRO A 112 6.01 6.05 12.66
CA PRO A 112 5.82 7.33 13.36
C PRO A 112 4.89 8.29 12.60
N GLY A 113 5.01 8.36 11.27
CA GLY A 113 4.14 9.20 10.44
C GLY A 113 2.68 8.78 10.50
N ALA A 114 2.43 7.47 10.36
CA ALA A 114 1.07 6.91 10.45
C ALA A 114 0.46 7.08 11.85
N LEU A 115 1.24 6.88 12.92
CA LEU A 115 0.78 7.08 14.30
C LEU A 115 0.38 8.53 14.56
N ASN A 116 1.21 9.50 14.13
CA ASN A 116 0.88 10.91 14.27
C ASN A 116 -0.41 11.26 13.51
N ALA A 117 -0.58 10.72 12.31
CA ALA A 117 -1.79 10.96 11.52
C ALA A 117 -3.04 10.38 12.15
N LEU A 118 -2.96 9.16 12.68
CA LEU A 118 -4.06 8.53 13.41
C LEU A 118 -4.40 9.30 14.70
N SER A 119 -3.41 9.81 15.43
CA SER A 119 -3.66 10.68 16.59
C SER A 119 -4.46 11.93 16.21
N VAL A 120 -4.06 12.61 15.14
CA VAL A 120 -4.81 13.77 14.61
C VAL A 120 -6.22 13.34 14.20
N TRP A 121 -6.38 12.20 13.52
CA TRP A 121 -7.71 11.70 13.15
C TRP A 121 -8.59 11.42 14.37
N ARG A 122 -8.04 10.88 15.47
CA ARG A 122 -8.80 10.67 16.72
C ARG A 122 -9.26 11.97 17.36
N GLU A 123 -8.42 13.00 17.34
CA GLU A 123 -8.77 14.34 17.85
C GLU A 123 -9.93 14.97 17.07
N PHE A 124 -9.92 14.87 15.73
CA PHE A 124 -10.90 15.55 14.87
C PHE A 124 -12.18 14.77 14.63
N SER A 125 -12.06 13.47 14.42
CA SER A 125 -13.19 12.66 13.99
C SER A 125 -14.16 12.46 15.15
N GLY A 126 -13.65 12.16 16.35
CA GLY A 126 -14.43 11.66 17.48
C GLY A 126 -14.88 10.20 17.32
N TRP A 127 -14.43 9.51 16.27
CA TRP A 127 -14.77 8.11 16.02
C TRP A 127 -13.84 7.19 16.83
N PRO A 128 -14.34 6.05 17.35
CA PRO A 128 -13.49 5.05 17.98
C PRO A 128 -12.53 4.44 16.97
N ALA A 129 -11.42 3.86 17.45
CA ALA A 129 -10.51 3.12 16.58
C ALA A 129 -11.20 1.83 16.08
N SER A 130 -10.98 1.50 14.80
CA SER A 130 -11.44 0.23 14.24
C SER A 130 -10.83 -0.98 15.00
N PRO A 131 -11.57 -2.09 15.11
CA PRO A 131 -11.01 -3.32 15.67
C PRO A 131 -9.83 -3.81 14.82
N PRO A 132 -8.85 -4.51 15.43
CA PRO A 132 -7.75 -5.10 14.68
C PRO A 132 -8.27 -6.16 13.71
N MET A 133 -7.63 -6.26 12.54
CA MET A 133 -7.87 -7.35 11.61
C MET A 133 -7.04 -8.56 12.04
N GLU A 134 -7.71 -9.67 12.32
CA GLU A 134 -7.08 -10.93 12.69
C GLU A 134 -6.84 -11.77 11.44
N ASP A 135 -5.58 -11.85 11.00
CA ASP A 135 -5.18 -12.78 9.95
C ASP A 135 -3.92 -13.55 10.36
N ASP A 136 -3.87 -14.82 9.97
CA ASP A 136 -2.65 -15.62 10.05
C ASP A 136 -1.69 -15.28 8.86
N PRO A 137 -0.39 -15.58 8.98
CA PRO A 137 0.59 -15.31 7.93
C PRO A 137 0.29 -15.97 6.58
N LEU A 138 -0.31 -17.17 6.56
CA LEU A 138 -0.62 -17.86 5.30
C LEU A 138 -1.76 -17.14 4.58
N THR A 139 -2.79 -16.72 5.31
CA THR A 139 -3.87 -15.88 4.75
C THR A 139 -3.33 -14.58 4.19
N ARG A 140 -2.45 -13.89 4.92
CA ARG A 140 -1.78 -12.67 4.42
C ARG A 140 -0.96 -12.94 3.15
N ALA A 141 -0.18 -14.01 3.12
CA ALA A 141 0.63 -14.36 1.96
C ALA A 141 -0.25 -14.61 0.72
N ARG A 142 -1.30 -15.43 0.85
CA ARG A 142 -2.23 -15.74 -0.26
C ARG A 142 -2.95 -14.50 -0.78
N ARG A 143 -3.49 -13.68 0.12
CA ARG A 143 -4.12 -12.40 -0.23
C ARG A 143 -3.12 -11.47 -0.91
N GLY A 144 -1.91 -11.39 -0.38
CA GLY A 144 -0.84 -10.59 -0.94
C GLY A 144 -0.46 -10.98 -2.36
N GLU A 145 -0.35 -12.28 -2.65
CA GLU A 145 -0.08 -12.74 -4.01
C GLU A 145 -1.23 -12.40 -4.96
N ALA A 146 -2.48 -12.55 -4.52
CA ALA A 146 -3.65 -12.21 -5.33
C ALA A 146 -3.69 -10.71 -5.65
N VAL A 147 -3.58 -9.84 -4.65
CA VAL A 147 -3.61 -8.38 -4.82
C VAL A 147 -2.42 -7.90 -5.64
N CYS A 148 -1.20 -8.37 -5.33
CA CYS A 148 0.00 -7.99 -6.08
C CYS A 148 -0.11 -8.40 -7.56
N ARG A 149 -0.68 -9.57 -7.85
CA ARG A 149 -0.93 -10.03 -9.22
C ARG A 149 -1.97 -9.18 -9.94
N GLN A 150 -3.03 -8.73 -9.25
CA GLN A 150 -4.01 -7.79 -9.83
C GLN A 150 -3.34 -6.46 -10.20
N VAL A 151 -2.50 -5.90 -9.32
CA VAL A 151 -1.84 -4.61 -9.55
C VAL A 151 -0.77 -4.67 -10.65
N TYR A 152 -0.04 -5.78 -10.77
CA TYR A 152 1.05 -5.90 -11.74
C TYR A 152 0.68 -6.61 -13.03
N GLY A 153 -0.48 -7.28 -13.08
CA GLY A 153 -0.95 -8.05 -14.22
C GLY A 153 0.13 -8.97 -14.78
N GLY A 154 0.35 -8.90 -16.10
CA GLY A 154 1.37 -9.67 -16.81
C GLY A 154 2.84 -9.36 -16.40
N GLN A 155 3.09 -8.35 -15.56
CA GLN A 155 4.43 -8.01 -15.07
C GLN A 155 4.73 -8.58 -13.68
N TYR A 156 3.78 -9.28 -13.06
CA TYR A 156 3.92 -9.81 -11.70
C TYR A 156 5.18 -10.67 -11.51
N GLU A 157 5.39 -11.68 -12.35
CA GLU A 157 6.55 -12.59 -12.21
C GLU A 157 7.89 -11.87 -12.42
N ARG A 158 7.91 -10.86 -13.30
CA ARG A 158 9.10 -10.03 -13.50
C ARG A 158 9.40 -9.16 -12.29
N LEU A 159 8.38 -8.56 -11.68
CA LEU A 159 8.54 -7.82 -10.43
C LEU A 159 9.14 -8.72 -9.34
N ARG A 160 8.49 -9.86 -9.06
CA ARG A 160 8.90 -10.80 -8.01
C ARG A 160 10.37 -11.21 -8.17
N ARG A 161 10.78 -11.57 -9.39
CA ARG A 161 12.18 -11.90 -9.70
C ARG A 161 13.11 -10.71 -9.41
N ASN A 162 12.80 -9.53 -9.94
CA ASN A 162 13.64 -8.35 -9.78
C ASN A 162 13.80 -7.96 -8.30
N VAL A 163 12.73 -8.00 -7.50
CA VAL A 163 12.80 -7.67 -6.06
C VAL A 163 13.58 -8.72 -5.30
N ARG A 164 13.41 -10.00 -5.64
CA ARG A 164 14.16 -11.10 -5.02
C ARG A 164 15.67 -11.00 -5.31
N GLU A 165 16.05 -10.55 -6.49
CA GLU A 165 17.44 -10.27 -6.86
C GLU A 165 18.03 -9.10 -6.04
N LEU A 166 17.21 -8.12 -5.64
CA LEU A 166 17.64 -7.07 -4.71
C LEU A 166 17.80 -7.62 -3.29
N HIS A 167 16.77 -8.30 -2.78
CA HIS A 167 16.82 -9.01 -1.51
C HIS A 167 15.63 -9.99 -1.36
N PRO A 168 15.87 -11.26 -1.01
CA PRO A 168 14.79 -12.25 -0.90
C PRO A 168 13.75 -11.93 0.18
N ASP A 169 14.17 -11.36 1.32
CA ASP A 169 13.20 -10.96 2.36
C ASP A 169 12.35 -9.78 1.92
N LEU A 170 12.86 -8.87 1.07
CA LEU A 170 12.05 -7.76 0.56
C LEU A 170 10.98 -8.26 -0.43
N ASP A 171 11.28 -9.27 -1.24
CA ASP A 171 10.28 -9.92 -2.10
C ASP A 171 9.15 -10.52 -1.26
N ARG A 172 9.53 -11.22 -0.19
CA ARG A 172 8.57 -11.84 0.74
C ARG A 172 7.75 -10.80 1.48
N TRP A 173 8.37 -9.78 2.08
CA TRP A 173 7.67 -8.75 2.86
C TRP A 173 6.80 -7.85 1.99
N MET A 174 7.20 -7.57 0.75
CA MET A 174 6.35 -6.86 -0.20
C MET A 174 5.01 -7.58 -0.38
N VAL A 175 5.03 -8.91 -0.51
CA VAL A 175 3.82 -9.71 -0.66
C VAL A 175 3.07 -9.86 0.67
N GLU A 176 3.73 -10.32 1.72
CA GLU A 176 3.08 -10.61 3.01
C GLU A 176 2.62 -9.35 3.74
N GLU A 177 3.48 -8.33 3.83
CA GLU A 177 3.19 -7.10 4.56
C GLU A 177 2.57 -6.03 3.67
N GLY A 178 3.18 -5.75 2.51
CA GLY A 178 2.67 -4.71 1.61
C GLY A 178 1.29 -5.06 1.08
N TYR A 179 1.22 -6.08 0.23
CA TYR A 179 -0.03 -6.48 -0.43
C TYR A 179 -0.97 -7.25 0.48
N GLY A 180 -0.45 -8.16 1.29
CA GLY A 180 -1.24 -9.04 2.13
C GLY A 180 -1.85 -8.32 3.31
N LYS A 181 -1.00 -7.84 4.23
CA LYS A 181 -1.41 -7.24 5.50
C LYS A 181 -2.10 -5.88 5.34
N VAL A 182 -1.73 -5.11 4.32
CA VAL A 182 -2.12 -3.69 4.22
C VAL A 182 -3.02 -3.41 3.02
N LEU A 183 -2.51 -3.53 1.78
CA LEU A 183 -3.28 -3.14 0.59
C LEU A 183 -4.46 -4.07 0.32
N GLY A 184 -4.42 -5.32 0.78
CA GLY A 184 -5.50 -6.29 0.67
C GLY A 184 -6.57 -6.17 1.75
N ARG A 185 -6.48 -5.19 2.65
CA ARG A 185 -7.50 -4.98 3.68
C ARG A 185 -8.83 -4.57 3.06
N PRO A 186 -9.97 -5.00 3.64
CA PRO A 186 -11.28 -4.45 3.26
C PRO A 186 -11.39 -2.98 3.71
N GLY A 187 -12.45 -2.30 3.30
CA GLY A 187 -12.77 -0.94 3.75
C GLY A 187 -12.30 0.18 2.83
N LEU A 188 -11.40 -0.11 1.88
CA LEU A 188 -11.09 0.78 0.76
C LEU A 188 -10.77 -0.07 -0.48
N ASP A 189 -11.40 0.26 -1.59
CA ASP A 189 -11.29 -0.51 -2.82
C ASP A 189 -9.90 -0.34 -3.47
N LEU A 190 -9.42 -1.38 -4.14
CA LEU A 190 -8.06 -1.39 -4.71
C LEU A 190 -7.76 -0.24 -5.69
N PRO A 191 -8.68 0.17 -6.61
CA PRO A 191 -8.47 1.34 -7.46
C PRO A 191 -8.26 2.65 -6.66
N GLU A 192 -8.99 2.81 -5.57
CA GLU A 192 -8.89 4.00 -4.71
C GLU A 192 -7.59 3.98 -3.89
N ARG A 193 -7.19 2.79 -3.40
CA ARG A 193 -5.88 2.60 -2.77
C ARG A 193 -4.75 3.04 -3.69
N GLU A 194 -4.75 2.57 -4.94
CA GLU A 194 -3.70 2.92 -5.91
C GLU A 194 -3.67 4.42 -6.20
N LEU A 195 -4.82 5.10 -6.34
CA LEU A 195 -4.88 6.56 -6.51
C LEU A 195 -4.35 7.31 -5.29
N CYS A 196 -4.76 6.91 -4.07
CA CYS A 196 -4.28 7.51 -2.83
C CYS A 196 -2.77 7.30 -2.64
N ILE A 197 -2.26 6.10 -2.93
CA ILE A 197 -0.83 5.79 -2.85
C ILE A 197 -0.05 6.60 -3.89
N ALA A 198 -0.54 6.69 -5.14
CA ALA A 198 0.09 7.50 -6.18
C ALA A 198 0.15 8.99 -5.79
N ALA A 199 -0.91 9.54 -5.18
CA ALA A 199 -0.92 10.91 -4.68
C ALA A 199 0.14 11.15 -3.59
N LEU A 200 0.25 10.22 -2.64
CA LEU A 200 1.26 10.26 -1.58
C LEU A 200 2.68 10.19 -2.16
N LEU A 201 2.94 9.26 -3.10
CA LEU A 201 4.25 9.08 -3.73
C LEU A 201 4.67 10.25 -4.62
N ALA A 202 3.70 10.92 -5.25
CA ALA A 202 3.94 12.13 -6.02
C ALA A 202 4.52 13.24 -5.14
N VAL A 203 3.91 13.49 -3.96
CA VAL A 203 4.39 14.49 -3.00
C VAL A 203 5.68 14.04 -2.29
N LEU A 204 5.88 12.75 -2.05
CA LEU A 204 7.13 12.24 -1.49
C LEU A 204 8.33 12.36 -2.46
N GLY A 205 8.11 12.63 -3.75
CA GLY A 205 9.18 12.67 -4.75
C GLY A 205 9.79 11.29 -5.01
N ALA A 206 8.95 10.24 -5.11
CA ALA A 206 9.38 8.85 -5.32
C ALA A 206 9.03 8.34 -6.74
N PRO A 207 9.71 8.81 -7.81
CA PRO A 207 9.26 8.64 -9.20
C PRO A 207 9.23 7.19 -9.68
N VAL A 208 10.10 6.30 -9.19
CA VAL A 208 10.12 4.88 -9.58
C VAL A 208 8.90 4.14 -9.03
N GLN A 209 8.55 4.41 -7.77
CA GLN A 209 7.39 3.86 -7.10
C GLN A 209 6.12 4.49 -7.67
N LEU A 210 6.09 5.81 -7.87
CA LEU A 210 4.99 6.52 -8.52
C LEU A 210 4.68 5.92 -9.89
N TYR A 211 5.69 5.67 -10.74
CA TYR A 211 5.49 5.02 -12.03
C TYR A 211 4.78 3.66 -11.89
N SER A 212 5.21 2.86 -10.91
CA SER A 212 4.66 1.52 -10.69
C SER A 212 3.21 1.55 -10.23
N HIS A 213 2.86 2.48 -9.32
CA HIS A 213 1.51 2.66 -8.81
C HIS A 213 0.56 3.34 -9.81
N LEU A 214 1.03 4.29 -10.62
CA LEU A 214 0.23 4.86 -11.72
C LEU A 214 -0.11 3.80 -12.77
N ARG A 215 0.83 2.90 -13.09
CA ARG A 215 0.53 1.77 -13.97
C ARG A 215 -0.39 0.77 -13.27
N GLY A 216 -0.18 0.51 -11.98
CA GLY A 216 -1.02 -0.36 -11.17
C GLY A 216 -2.47 0.10 -11.12
N ALA A 217 -2.70 1.40 -10.93
CA ALA A 217 -4.00 2.04 -10.99
C ALA A 217 -4.73 1.71 -12.32
N LEU A 218 -4.05 1.88 -13.46
CA LEU A 218 -4.61 1.54 -14.77
C LEU A 218 -4.95 0.05 -14.89
N GLU A 219 -4.09 -0.83 -14.37
CA GLU A 219 -4.31 -2.29 -14.41
C GLU A 219 -5.54 -2.71 -13.59
N VAL A 220 -5.80 -2.05 -12.46
CA VAL A 220 -6.97 -2.32 -11.61
C VAL A 220 -8.23 -1.55 -12.00
N GLY A 221 -8.22 -0.87 -13.15
CA GLY A 221 -9.42 -0.27 -13.76
C GLY A 221 -9.59 1.24 -13.56
N VAL A 222 -8.60 1.95 -13.00
CA VAL A 222 -8.61 3.42 -12.96
C VAL A 222 -8.41 3.97 -14.38
N GLY A 223 -9.27 4.88 -14.82
CA GLY A 223 -9.15 5.55 -16.10
C GLY A 223 -8.08 6.64 -16.11
N PRO A 224 -7.51 6.98 -17.28
CA PRO A 224 -6.55 8.09 -17.40
C PRO A 224 -7.09 9.44 -16.87
N ASP A 225 -8.39 9.71 -17.05
CA ASP A 225 -9.01 10.96 -16.58
C ASP A 225 -9.10 11.03 -15.06
N GLU A 226 -9.29 9.89 -14.38
CA GLU A 226 -9.25 9.80 -12.91
C GLU A 226 -7.84 10.06 -12.37
N VAL A 227 -6.81 9.56 -13.06
CA VAL A 227 -5.42 9.87 -12.74
C VAL A 227 -5.15 11.37 -12.92
N GLU A 228 -5.56 11.97 -14.03
CA GLU A 228 -5.41 13.42 -14.27
C GLU A 228 -6.17 14.24 -13.21
N ALA A 229 -7.33 13.75 -12.74
CA ALA A 229 -8.08 14.36 -11.66
C ALA A 229 -7.33 14.30 -10.33
N MET A 230 -6.77 13.15 -9.98
CA MET A 230 -5.91 13.00 -8.80
C MET A 230 -4.68 13.93 -8.86
N LEU A 231 -3.99 14.01 -10.00
CA LEU A 231 -2.82 14.88 -10.16
C LEU A 231 -3.14 16.37 -9.99
N ARG A 232 -4.37 16.79 -10.31
CA ARG A 232 -4.82 18.16 -10.06
C ARG A 232 -4.99 18.45 -8.58
N GLU A 233 -5.46 17.50 -7.78
CA GLU A 233 -5.54 17.65 -6.33
C GLU A 233 -4.15 17.71 -5.66
N VAL A 234 -3.19 16.97 -6.22
CA VAL A 234 -1.80 16.96 -5.74
C VAL A 234 -1.06 18.26 -6.06
N ALA A 235 -1.33 18.86 -7.22
CA ALA A 235 -0.67 20.08 -7.68
C ALA A 235 -0.83 21.26 -6.69
N ASP A 236 -1.92 21.31 -5.93
CA ASP A 236 -2.21 22.38 -4.97
C ASP A 236 -1.29 22.36 -3.74
N VAL A 237 -0.63 21.23 -3.44
CA VAL A 237 0.17 21.05 -2.21
C VAL A 237 1.67 20.93 -2.46
N MET A 238 2.12 21.04 -3.71
CA MET A 238 3.53 20.92 -4.08
C MET A 238 4.00 22.03 -5.05
N PRO A 239 5.31 22.36 -5.06
CA PRO A 239 5.87 23.35 -5.98
C PRO A 239 5.67 22.98 -7.47
N PRO A 240 5.51 23.96 -8.38
CA PRO A 240 5.35 23.70 -9.81
C PRO A 240 6.49 22.90 -10.45
N THR A 241 7.72 23.04 -9.94
CA THR A 241 8.91 22.31 -10.42
C THR A 241 8.81 20.82 -10.12
N GLU A 242 8.42 20.46 -8.89
CA GLU A 242 8.22 19.06 -8.50
C GLU A 242 7.02 18.45 -9.25
N MET A 243 5.96 19.24 -9.49
CA MET A 243 4.80 18.81 -10.26
C MET A 243 5.16 18.47 -11.72
N GLU A 244 6.17 19.13 -12.31
CA GLU A 244 6.63 18.80 -13.67
C GLU A 244 7.30 17.42 -13.73
N GLU A 245 8.03 17.02 -12.69
CA GLU A 245 8.59 15.66 -12.59
C GLU A 245 7.48 14.61 -12.50
N VAL A 246 6.45 14.87 -11.68
CA VAL A 246 5.25 14.01 -11.57
C VAL A 246 4.56 13.87 -12.93
N ARG A 247 4.35 14.98 -13.65
CA ARG A 247 3.77 14.96 -15.02
C ARG A 247 4.66 14.21 -16.00
N HIS A 248 5.98 14.31 -15.88
CA HIS A 248 6.91 13.54 -16.70
C HIS A 248 6.76 12.02 -16.46
N VAL A 249 6.66 11.59 -15.20
CA VAL A 249 6.39 10.18 -14.86
C VAL A 249 5.06 9.72 -15.47
N TRP A 250 4.01 10.52 -15.34
CA TRP A 250 2.70 10.17 -15.89
C TRP A 250 2.70 10.07 -17.43
N ARG A 251 3.35 11.00 -18.14
CA ARG A 251 3.53 10.93 -19.60
C ARG A 251 4.17 9.61 -20.03
N ARG A 252 5.21 9.16 -19.32
CA ARG A 252 5.87 7.88 -19.60
C ARG A 252 4.95 6.68 -19.41
N VAL A 253 4.10 6.70 -18.38
CA VAL A 253 3.10 5.63 -18.15
C VAL A 253 2.10 5.60 -19.31
N ARG A 254 1.54 6.75 -19.70
CA ARG A 254 0.59 6.86 -20.81
C ARG A 254 1.16 6.38 -22.14
N GLU A 255 2.38 6.79 -22.47
CA GLU A 255 3.06 6.35 -23.69
C GLU A 255 3.25 4.83 -23.71
N ARG A 256 3.60 4.23 -22.57
CA ARG A 256 3.78 2.77 -22.48
C ARG A 256 2.46 2.02 -22.61
N ALA A 257 1.39 2.54 -22.01
CA ALA A 257 0.05 1.98 -22.11
C ALA A 257 -0.50 2.07 -23.54
N GLY A 258 -0.33 3.21 -24.21
CA GLY A 258 -0.73 3.40 -25.62
C GLY A 258 0.00 2.45 -26.57
N ARG A 259 1.31 2.20 -26.36
CA ARG A 259 2.07 1.22 -27.15
C ARG A 259 1.61 -0.23 -26.94
N SER A 260 1.08 -0.56 -25.76
CA SER A 260 0.56 -1.90 -25.47
C SER A 260 -0.84 -2.14 -26.04
N ALA A 261 -1.58 -1.08 -26.39
CA ALA A 261 -2.92 -1.15 -26.97
C ALA A 261 -2.94 -1.13 -28.50
N ALA A 262 -1.83 -0.81 -29.16
CA ALA A 262 -1.71 -0.92 -30.61
C ALA A 262 -1.67 -2.42 -31.00
N PRO A 263 -2.49 -2.89 -31.95
CA PRO A 263 -2.35 -4.24 -32.47
C PRO A 263 -0.99 -4.35 -33.17
N ASP A 264 -0.30 -5.48 -32.98
CA ASP A 264 0.91 -5.81 -33.75
C ASP A 264 0.55 -5.74 -35.24
N SER A 265 1.06 -4.71 -35.92
CA SER A 265 0.86 -4.42 -37.35
C SER A 265 1.74 -5.30 -38.22
#